data_AF-A0AA41JE50-F1
#
_entry.id   AF-A0AA41JE50-F1
#
_cell.length_a   1.000
_cell.length_b   1.000
_cell.length_c   1.000
_cell.angle_alpha   90.00
_cell.angle_beta   90.00
_cell.angle_gamma   90.00
#
_symmetry.space_group_name_H-M   'P 1'
#
loop_
_entity.id
_entity.type
_entity.pdbx_description
1 polymer ?
#
loop_
_entity_poly.entity_id
_entity_poly.type
_entity_poly.pdbx_seq_one_letter_code
_entity_poly.pdbx_strand_id
1 'polypeptide(L)'
;MEKSLLKQLKGQHPTSSWALWSEDFPEEGCAEENPSELFDYIHDRQEDLRPSIVLLSLNPSTSMPSDFQNFHSTDPKHRNDQFQEIIEENGLEGSYMTDLVEQTVQVDSGKVEPEDQDIENLLEQLQMLDQEQYYIICFLRPVFRALLDYFDAGFEELPHNIKSFSASEDGMRLNCYRVWFHANWGANQDKMPELHKQLSYLNEKVD
;
A
#
# COMPACT_ATOMS: atom_id res chain seq x y z
N MET A 1 13.05 -12.62 -2.98
CA MET A 1 11.97 -13.28 -2.21
C MET A 1 11.68 -14.63 -2.86
N GLU A 2 11.57 -15.73 -2.12
CA GLU A 2 11.31 -17.04 -2.77
C GLU A 2 9.93 -17.08 -3.47
N LYS A 3 9.85 -17.75 -4.62
CA LYS A 3 8.58 -17.94 -5.37
C LYS A 3 7.50 -18.60 -4.52
N SER A 4 7.90 -19.46 -3.57
CA SER A 4 7.03 -20.12 -2.58
C SER A 4 6.34 -19.11 -1.68
N LEU A 5 7.09 -18.14 -1.14
CA LEU A 5 6.57 -17.08 -0.27
C LEU A 5 5.62 -16.17 -1.04
N LEU A 6 5.97 -15.76 -2.27
CA LEU A 6 5.09 -14.94 -3.11
C LEU A 6 3.76 -15.66 -3.42
N LYS A 7 3.80 -16.99 -3.65
CA LYS A 7 2.59 -17.81 -3.80
C LYS A 7 1.76 -17.88 -2.52
N GLN A 8 2.43 -17.96 -1.37
CA GLN A 8 1.75 -18.00 -0.07
C GLN A 8 1.06 -16.66 0.21
N LEU A 9 1.75 -15.53 0.03
CA LEU A 9 1.18 -14.18 0.12
C LEU A 9 -0.03 -14.04 -0.80
N LYS A 10 0.12 -14.39 -2.09
CA LYS A 10 -0.99 -14.40 -3.04
C LYS A 10 -2.19 -15.23 -2.59
N GLY A 11 -1.95 -16.39 -1.99
CA GLY A 11 -3.02 -17.29 -1.56
C GLY A 11 -3.72 -16.88 -0.26
N GLN A 12 -3.01 -16.21 0.64
CA GLN A 12 -3.52 -15.79 1.97
C GLN A 12 -4.05 -14.36 1.96
N HIS A 13 -3.44 -13.50 1.15
CA HIS A 13 -3.69 -12.06 1.04
C HIS A 13 -3.88 -11.69 -0.44
N PRO A 14 -5.03 -12.04 -1.04
CA PRO A 14 -5.26 -11.86 -2.48
C PRO A 14 -5.32 -10.39 -2.91
N THR A 15 -5.53 -9.46 -1.97
CA THR A 15 -5.42 -8.03 -2.25
C THR A 15 -3.98 -7.56 -2.25
N SER A 16 -3.03 -8.30 -1.66
CA SER A 16 -1.61 -7.93 -1.64
C SER A 16 -0.91 -8.07 -3.01
N SER A 17 0.16 -7.29 -3.20
CA SER A 17 0.93 -7.10 -4.43
C SER A 17 2.01 -6.02 -4.15
N TRP A 18 2.66 -5.53 -5.20
CA TRP A 18 3.81 -4.65 -5.16
C TRP A 18 3.60 -3.44 -6.06
N ALA A 19 4.19 -2.32 -5.68
CA ALA A 19 4.21 -1.07 -6.44
C ALA A 19 5.20 -1.17 -7.61
N LEU A 20 4.92 -2.09 -8.52
CA LEU A 20 5.66 -2.29 -9.77
C LEU A 20 4.64 -2.48 -10.88
N TRP A 21 4.88 -1.76 -11.97
CA TRP A 21 4.06 -1.78 -13.16
C TRP A 21 4.91 -2.20 -14.35
N SER A 22 4.30 -2.90 -15.29
CA SER A 22 4.89 -3.21 -16.59
C SER A 22 5.04 -1.94 -17.42
N GLU A 23 6.01 -1.92 -18.35
CA GLU A 23 6.22 -0.78 -19.25
C GLU A 23 4.99 -0.48 -20.13
N ASP A 24 4.15 -1.48 -20.35
CA ASP A 24 2.94 -1.38 -21.15
C ASP A 24 1.72 -0.89 -20.33
N PHE A 25 1.82 -0.72 -19.01
CA PHE A 25 0.72 -0.22 -18.21
C PHE A 25 0.45 1.28 -18.49
N PRO A 26 -0.81 1.75 -18.57
CA PRO A 26 -2.08 1.03 -18.39
C PRO A 26 -2.73 0.59 -19.72
N GLU A 27 -1.96 0.35 -20.78
CA GLU A 27 -2.47 0.01 -22.10
C GLU A 27 -3.13 -1.39 -22.13
N GLU A 28 -4.03 -1.62 -23.10
CA GLU A 28 -4.72 -2.91 -23.28
C GLU A 28 -3.71 -4.05 -23.50
N GLY A 29 -3.86 -5.15 -22.76
CA GLY A 29 -2.97 -6.31 -22.83
C GLY A 29 -1.70 -6.23 -21.98
N CYS A 30 -1.59 -5.24 -21.08
CA CYS A 30 -0.52 -5.20 -20.07
C CYS A 30 -0.63 -6.34 -19.05
N ALA A 31 0.48 -6.65 -18.36
CA ALA A 31 0.57 -7.77 -17.43
C ALA A 31 -0.45 -7.67 -16.27
N GLU A 32 -0.82 -6.45 -15.89
CA GLU A 32 -1.75 -6.14 -14.80
C GLU A 32 -3.18 -6.63 -15.07
N GLU A 33 -3.57 -6.83 -16.34
CA GLU A 33 -4.88 -7.39 -16.72
C GLU A 33 -4.97 -8.91 -16.46
N ASN A 34 -3.82 -9.58 -16.33
CA ASN A 34 -3.75 -11.03 -16.11
C ASN A 34 -2.98 -11.37 -14.82
N PRO A 35 -3.65 -11.91 -13.79
CA PRO A 35 -3.04 -12.22 -12.49
C PRO A 35 -1.89 -13.23 -12.52
N SER A 36 -1.83 -14.07 -13.55
CA SER A 36 -0.72 -15.01 -13.73
C SER A 36 0.48 -14.30 -14.34
N GLU A 37 0.25 -13.41 -15.30
CA GLU A 37 1.29 -12.60 -15.94
C GLU A 37 1.85 -11.56 -14.97
N LEU A 38 0.99 -10.85 -14.22
CA LEU A 38 1.42 -9.96 -13.13
C LEU A 38 2.26 -10.71 -12.09
N PHE A 39 1.83 -11.91 -11.70
CA PHE A 39 2.59 -12.71 -10.74
C PHE A 39 3.99 -13.08 -11.26
N ASP A 40 4.10 -13.55 -12.51
CA ASP A 40 5.40 -13.88 -13.10
C ASP A 40 6.24 -12.60 -13.33
N TYR A 41 5.63 -11.47 -13.71
CA TYR A 41 6.29 -10.16 -13.82
C TYR A 41 6.94 -9.72 -12.49
N ILE A 42 6.18 -9.74 -11.40
CA ILE A 42 6.68 -9.43 -10.05
C ILE A 42 7.78 -10.41 -9.63
N HIS A 43 7.58 -11.70 -9.92
CA HIS A 43 8.55 -12.72 -9.55
C HIS A 43 9.90 -12.53 -10.25
N ASP A 44 9.89 -12.21 -11.55
CA ASP A 44 11.09 -11.99 -12.35
C ASP A 44 11.83 -10.71 -11.93
N ARG A 45 11.13 -9.75 -11.32
CA ARG A 45 11.66 -8.48 -10.80
C ARG A 45 11.85 -8.47 -9.28
N GLN A 46 12.05 -9.64 -8.67
CA GLN A 46 12.19 -9.75 -7.22
C GLN A 46 13.33 -8.91 -6.61
N GLU A 47 14.34 -8.52 -7.39
CA GLU A 47 15.47 -7.68 -6.96
C GLU A 47 15.07 -6.21 -6.82
N ASP A 48 13.99 -5.79 -7.48
CA ASP A 48 13.44 -4.44 -7.40
C ASP A 48 12.48 -4.26 -6.20
N LEU A 49 12.14 -5.36 -5.50
CA LEU A 49 11.17 -5.35 -4.41
C LEU A 49 11.77 -4.78 -3.12
N ARG A 50 10.99 -3.93 -2.46
CA ARG A 50 11.30 -3.22 -1.21
C ARG A 50 10.28 -3.61 -0.12
N PRO A 51 10.33 -4.84 0.42
CA PRO A 51 9.35 -5.35 1.40
C PRO A 51 9.22 -4.49 2.67
N SER A 52 10.27 -3.75 3.04
CA SER A 52 10.28 -2.90 4.23
C SER A 52 9.43 -1.65 4.08
N ILE A 53 9.01 -1.28 2.87
CA ILE A 53 8.15 -0.12 2.62
C ILE A 53 6.77 -0.62 2.28
N VAL A 54 5.78 -0.18 3.04
CA VAL A 54 4.40 -0.65 2.93
C VAL A 54 3.49 0.52 2.59
N LEU A 55 2.88 0.47 1.41
CA LEU A 55 1.83 1.37 0.96
C LEU A 55 0.48 0.79 1.43
N LEU A 56 -0.09 1.37 2.47
CA LEU A 56 -1.27 0.84 3.14
C LEU A 56 -2.50 1.71 2.88
N SER A 57 -3.50 1.14 2.20
CA SER A 57 -4.82 1.75 1.99
C SER A 57 -5.85 1.17 2.96
N LEU A 58 -7.10 1.63 2.86
CA LEU A 58 -8.18 1.22 3.75
C LEU A 58 -8.81 -0.10 3.30
N ASN A 59 -9.32 -0.17 2.07
CA ASN A 59 -10.11 -1.31 1.61
C ASN A 59 -10.28 -1.28 0.07
N PRO A 60 -10.56 -2.44 -0.55
CA PRO A 60 -10.88 -2.48 -1.98
C PRO A 60 -12.19 -1.74 -2.29
N SER A 61 -12.13 -0.85 -3.28
CA SER A 61 -13.33 -0.10 -3.73
C SER A 61 -14.25 -0.91 -4.66
N THR A 62 -13.74 -1.99 -5.24
CA THR A 62 -14.46 -2.87 -6.17
C THR A 62 -14.13 -4.33 -5.88
N SER A 63 -15.04 -5.23 -6.30
CA SER A 63 -14.76 -6.66 -6.24
C SER A 63 -13.64 -6.95 -7.22
N MET A 64 -12.50 -7.40 -6.72
CA MET A 64 -11.40 -7.79 -7.58
C MET A 64 -11.79 -9.08 -8.32
N PRO A 65 -11.59 -9.14 -9.65
CA PRO A 65 -11.98 -10.30 -10.44
C PRO A 65 -11.08 -11.53 -10.19
N SER A 66 -9.99 -11.36 -9.41
CA SER A 66 -8.94 -12.36 -9.25
C SER A 66 -7.99 -12.09 -8.08
N ASP A 67 -7.26 -13.14 -7.69
CA ASP A 67 -6.23 -13.12 -6.65
C ASP A 67 -4.93 -12.43 -7.13
N PHE A 68 -4.37 -11.53 -6.31
CA PHE A 68 -3.10 -10.80 -6.46
C PHE A 68 -3.16 -9.51 -7.30
N GLN A 69 -3.83 -8.49 -6.76
CA GLN A 69 -3.87 -7.14 -7.35
C GLN A 69 -4.04 -6.10 -6.24
N ASN A 70 -3.06 -5.21 -6.02
CA ASN A 70 -3.26 -4.01 -5.20
C ASN A 70 -3.52 -2.81 -6.06
N PHE A 71 -4.61 -2.10 -5.82
CA PHE A 71 -5.00 -0.93 -6.60
C PHE A 71 -5.26 -1.20 -8.09
N HIS A 72 -4.65 -2.21 -8.73
CA HIS A 72 -4.59 -2.45 -10.18
C HIS A 72 -5.89 -2.95 -10.82
N SER A 73 -6.90 -2.10 -10.90
CA SER A 73 -7.81 -2.17 -12.06
C SER A 73 -7.20 -1.34 -13.20
N THR A 74 -7.13 -1.89 -14.40
CA THR A 74 -6.82 -1.08 -15.59
C THR A 74 -8.00 -0.18 -16.00
N ASP A 75 -9.17 -0.26 -15.32
CA ASP A 75 -10.30 0.63 -15.61
C ASP A 75 -9.88 2.09 -15.32
N PRO A 76 -9.89 2.97 -16.32
CA PRO A 76 -9.48 4.37 -16.16
C PRO A 76 -10.28 5.14 -15.09
N LYS A 77 -11.46 4.63 -14.69
CA LYS A 77 -12.24 5.21 -13.58
C LYS A 77 -11.49 5.17 -12.24
N HIS A 78 -10.60 4.20 -12.06
CA HIS A 78 -9.85 4.03 -10.82
C HIS A 78 -8.55 4.85 -10.79
N ARG A 79 -8.13 5.43 -11.94
CA ARG A 79 -6.99 6.36 -12.05
C ARG A 79 -5.69 5.80 -11.48
N ASN A 80 -5.44 4.52 -11.73
CA ASN A 80 -4.26 3.83 -11.23
C ASN A 80 -2.98 4.22 -11.97
N ASP A 81 -3.12 4.75 -13.20
CA ASP A 81 -2.06 5.47 -13.92
C ASP A 81 -1.53 6.65 -13.11
N GLN A 82 -2.42 7.45 -12.53
CA GLN A 82 -2.02 8.57 -11.68
C GLN A 82 -1.33 8.09 -10.41
N PHE A 83 -1.83 7.00 -9.81
CA PHE A 83 -1.19 6.44 -8.62
C PHE A 83 0.20 5.90 -8.93
N GLN A 84 0.37 5.18 -10.04
CA GLN A 84 1.67 4.78 -10.55
C GLN A 84 2.59 5.99 -10.69
N GLU A 85 2.20 7.01 -11.47
CA GLU A 85 3.01 8.21 -11.68
C GLU A 85 3.47 8.84 -10.36
N ILE A 86 2.56 8.95 -9.37
CA ILE A 86 2.88 9.48 -8.05
C ILE A 86 3.93 8.60 -7.34
N ILE A 87 3.82 7.28 -7.41
CA ILE A 87 4.76 6.39 -6.73
C ILE A 87 6.13 6.38 -7.41
N GLU A 88 6.16 6.30 -8.75
CA GLU A 88 7.39 6.31 -9.56
C GLU A 88 8.15 7.64 -9.42
N GLU A 89 7.46 8.78 -9.56
CA GLU A 89 8.08 10.11 -9.44
C GLU A 89 8.67 10.37 -8.03
N ASN A 90 8.18 9.68 -7.01
CA ASN A 90 8.65 9.82 -5.63
C ASN A 90 9.59 8.70 -5.20
N GLY A 91 10.03 7.82 -6.12
CA GLY A 91 11.04 6.78 -5.84
C GLY A 91 10.54 5.66 -4.93
N LEU A 92 9.23 5.46 -4.82
CA LEU A 92 8.63 4.43 -3.96
C LEU A 92 8.28 3.14 -4.71
N GLU A 93 8.81 2.98 -5.93
CA GLU A 93 8.71 1.74 -6.71
C GLU A 93 9.21 0.53 -5.92
N GLY A 94 8.61 -0.63 -6.18
CA GLY A 94 8.97 -1.87 -5.49
C GLY A 94 8.41 -2.00 -4.08
N SER A 95 7.73 -0.99 -3.54
CA SER A 95 7.12 -1.07 -2.21
C SER A 95 6.04 -2.15 -2.13
N TYR A 96 5.91 -2.82 -0.99
CA TYR A 96 4.77 -3.71 -0.74
C TYR A 96 3.50 -2.88 -0.65
N MET A 97 2.41 -3.35 -1.23
CA MET A 97 1.12 -2.69 -1.15
C MET A 97 0.16 -3.63 -0.41
N THR A 98 -0.81 -3.08 0.32
CA THR A 98 -1.98 -3.83 0.80
C THR A 98 -3.09 -2.87 1.27
N ASP A 99 -4.26 -3.43 1.56
CA ASP A 99 -5.35 -2.75 2.24
C ASP A 99 -5.44 -3.25 3.68
N LEU A 100 -5.75 -2.37 4.63
CA LEU A 100 -5.93 -2.77 6.03
C LEU A 100 -7.14 -3.71 6.17
N VAL A 101 -8.25 -3.41 5.50
CA VAL A 101 -9.51 -4.17 5.56
C VAL A 101 -9.72 -4.91 4.23
N GLU A 102 -9.00 -6.02 4.03
CA GLU A 102 -8.93 -6.75 2.75
C GLU A 102 -10.28 -7.35 2.30
N GLN A 103 -11.10 -7.81 3.25
CA GLN A 103 -12.31 -8.59 2.96
C GLN A 103 -13.56 -7.73 2.71
N THR A 104 -13.47 -6.41 2.92
CA THR A 104 -14.61 -5.50 2.82
C THR A 104 -14.53 -4.68 1.54
N VAL A 105 -15.20 -5.16 0.49
CA VAL A 105 -15.40 -4.39 -0.74
C VAL A 105 -16.42 -3.28 -0.49
N GLN A 106 -15.97 -2.02 -0.47
CA GLN A 106 -16.81 -0.87 -0.19
C GLN A 106 -16.30 0.40 -0.89
N VAL A 107 -17.12 0.98 -1.76
CA VAL A 107 -16.78 2.21 -2.50
C VAL A 107 -16.70 3.41 -1.57
N ASP A 108 -17.59 3.47 -0.57
CA ASP A 108 -17.63 4.56 0.39
C ASP A 108 -16.76 4.23 1.61
N SER A 109 -15.50 4.65 1.57
CA SER A 109 -14.53 4.51 2.67
C SER A 109 -15.04 5.04 4.03
N GLY A 110 -16.02 5.95 4.04
CA GLY A 110 -16.65 6.44 5.28
C GLY A 110 -17.53 5.40 5.99
N LYS A 111 -17.81 4.26 5.34
CA LYS A 111 -18.54 3.12 5.92
C LYS A 111 -17.65 1.97 6.36
N VAL A 112 -16.33 2.10 6.23
CA VAL A 112 -15.37 1.07 6.61
C VAL A 112 -14.70 1.50 7.90
N GLU A 113 -14.82 0.64 8.91
CA GLU A 113 -14.20 0.81 10.21
C GLU A 113 -13.24 -0.36 10.40
N PRO A 114 -11.91 -0.11 10.44
CA PRO A 114 -10.95 -1.16 10.74
C PRO A 114 -11.15 -1.68 12.17
N GLU A 115 -10.99 -2.99 12.35
CA GLU A 115 -11.02 -3.68 13.63
C GLU A 115 -9.62 -4.19 14.00
N ASP A 116 -9.40 -4.56 15.27
CA ASP A 116 -8.12 -5.11 15.75
C ASP A 116 -7.66 -6.32 14.91
N GLN A 117 -8.61 -7.15 14.45
CA GLN A 117 -8.31 -8.30 13.60
C GLN A 117 -7.70 -7.90 12.24
N ASP A 118 -8.10 -6.75 11.68
CA ASP A 118 -7.53 -6.25 10.43
C ASP A 118 -6.06 -5.86 10.61
N ILE A 119 -5.71 -5.32 11.78
CA ILE A 119 -4.34 -4.97 12.14
C ILE A 119 -3.50 -6.23 12.40
N GLU A 120 -4.07 -7.23 13.07
CA GLU A 120 -3.43 -8.54 13.24
C GLU A 120 -3.14 -9.19 11.88
N ASN A 121 -4.08 -9.14 10.93
CA ASN A 121 -3.88 -9.65 9.57
C ASN A 121 -2.76 -8.91 8.82
N LEU A 122 -2.62 -7.59 9.02
CA LEU A 122 -1.49 -6.83 8.50
C LEU A 122 -0.18 -7.32 9.13
N LEU A 123 -0.14 -7.51 10.45
CA LEU A 123 1.05 -7.95 11.16
C LEU A 123 1.49 -9.35 10.71
N GLU A 124 0.56 -10.27 10.45
CA GLU A 124 0.85 -11.58 9.85
C GLU A 124 1.53 -11.44 8.48
N GLN A 125 1.05 -10.53 7.62
CA GLN A 125 1.72 -10.24 6.34
C GLN A 125 3.15 -9.72 6.55
N LEU A 126 3.34 -8.79 7.48
CA LEU A 126 4.67 -8.24 7.78
C LEU A 126 5.60 -9.34 8.33
N GLN A 127 5.10 -10.27 9.15
CA GLN A 127 5.91 -11.41 9.58
C GLN A 127 6.32 -12.30 8.41
N MET A 128 5.44 -12.51 7.42
CA MET A 128 5.77 -13.25 6.20
C MET A 128 6.82 -12.57 5.33
N LEU A 129 6.84 -11.23 5.30
CA LEU A 129 7.83 -10.43 4.56
C LEU A 129 9.21 -10.40 5.24
N ASP A 130 9.30 -10.79 6.51
CA ASP A 130 10.53 -11.03 7.27
C ASP A 130 11.55 -9.87 7.24
N GLN A 131 11.10 -8.66 7.58
CA GLN A 131 11.96 -7.50 7.77
C GLN A 131 12.03 -7.09 9.25
N GLU A 132 13.21 -6.67 9.70
CA GLU A 132 13.38 -6.14 11.07
C GLU A 132 12.67 -4.80 11.27
N GLN A 133 12.49 -4.03 10.19
CA GLN A 133 11.92 -2.70 10.22
C GLN A 133 11.01 -2.45 9.02
N TYR A 134 9.84 -1.88 9.31
CA TYR A 134 8.86 -1.46 8.32
C TYR A 134 8.60 0.05 8.38
N TYR A 135 8.35 0.61 7.20
CA TYR A 135 7.93 1.98 6.98
C TYR A 135 6.55 1.96 6.31
N ILE A 136 5.51 2.19 7.11
CA ILE A 136 4.11 2.04 6.70
C ILE A 136 3.55 3.40 6.33
N ILE A 137 3.37 3.64 5.03
CA ILE A 137 2.75 4.85 4.48
C ILE A 137 1.24 4.63 4.46
N CYS A 138 0.56 5.23 5.43
CA CYS A 138 -0.88 5.11 5.63
C CYS A 138 -1.62 6.13 4.76
N PHE A 139 -2.30 5.63 3.74
CA PHE A 139 -3.27 6.40 2.97
C PHE A 139 -4.60 6.43 3.74
N LEU A 140 -5.15 7.64 3.88
CA LEU A 140 -6.37 7.93 4.65
C LEU A 140 -6.19 7.96 6.17
N ARG A 141 -7.02 8.78 6.81
CA ARG A 141 -7.02 8.99 8.26
C ARG A 141 -7.46 7.76 9.07
N PRO A 142 -8.49 6.97 8.65
CA PRO A 142 -8.92 5.81 9.41
C PRO A 142 -7.82 4.76 9.57
N VAL A 143 -7.04 4.50 8.52
CA VAL A 143 -5.91 3.55 8.53
C VAL A 143 -4.88 3.93 9.61
N PHE A 144 -4.38 5.16 9.55
CA PHE A 144 -3.39 5.61 10.54
C PHE A 144 -3.92 5.61 11.97
N ARG A 145 -5.20 5.96 12.15
CA ARG A 145 -5.82 5.98 13.49
C ARG A 145 -5.99 4.58 14.06
N ALA A 146 -6.46 3.63 13.26
CA ALA A 146 -6.61 2.25 13.70
C ALA A 146 -5.28 1.71 14.24
N LEU A 147 -4.18 1.90 13.50
CA LEU A 147 -2.86 1.48 13.95
C LEU A 147 -2.41 2.27 15.20
N LEU A 148 -2.61 3.58 15.24
CA LEU A 148 -2.23 4.42 16.39
C LEU A 148 -2.95 3.96 17.67
N ASP A 149 -4.25 3.69 17.57
CA ASP A 149 -5.12 3.28 18.68
C ASP A 149 -4.78 1.85 19.14
N TYR A 150 -4.54 0.92 18.21
CA TYR A 150 -4.15 -0.46 18.51
C TYR A 150 -2.84 -0.53 19.32
N PHE A 151 -1.86 0.28 18.96
CA PHE A 151 -0.57 0.33 19.65
C PHE A 151 -0.55 1.24 20.89
N ASP A 152 -1.68 1.86 21.28
CA ASP A 152 -1.77 2.88 22.34
C ASP A 152 -0.66 3.94 22.22
N ALA A 153 -0.40 4.39 20.99
CA ALA A 153 0.75 5.22 20.66
C ALA A 153 0.39 6.72 20.61
N GLY A 154 1.35 7.56 20.97
CA GLY A 154 1.32 8.99 20.63
C GLY A 154 1.81 9.22 19.20
N PHE A 155 1.36 10.31 18.57
CA PHE A 155 1.90 10.74 17.28
C PHE A 155 2.67 12.07 17.40
N GLU A 156 3.58 12.29 16.47
CA GLU A 156 4.26 13.57 16.23
C GLU A 156 3.90 14.15 14.86
N GLU A 157 4.15 15.44 14.67
CA GLU A 157 3.99 16.11 13.38
C GLU A 157 5.36 16.31 12.75
N LEU A 158 5.49 15.85 11.51
CA LEU A 158 6.65 16.02 10.65
C LEU A 158 6.36 17.12 9.60
N PRO A 159 7.37 17.55 8.81
CA PRO A 159 7.16 18.46 7.69
C PRO A 159 6.04 18.01 6.75
N HIS A 160 5.49 18.97 5.99
CA HIS A 160 4.46 18.72 4.97
C HIS A 160 3.18 18.07 5.51
N ASN A 161 2.80 18.38 6.77
CA ASN A 161 1.58 17.87 7.41
C ASN A 161 1.53 16.33 7.54
N ILE A 162 2.70 15.69 7.63
CA ILE A 162 2.81 14.26 7.92
C ILE A 162 2.62 14.07 9.42
N LYS A 163 1.83 13.06 9.80
CA LYS A 163 1.78 12.58 11.20
C LYS A 163 2.50 11.25 11.27
N SER A 164 3.32 11.03 12.28
CA SER A 164 4.04 9.78 12.46
C SER A 164 3.94 9.23 13.86
N PHE A 165 4.06 7.92 13.97
CA PHE A 165 4.37 7.23 15.22
C PHE A 165 5.27 6.03 14.95
N SER A 166 5.93 5.54 15.99
CA SER A 166 6.65 4.27 15.94
C SER A 166 6.07 3.29 16.95
N ALA A 167 6.03 2.03 16.58
CA ALA A 167 5.64 0.93 17.45
C ALA A 167 6.63 -0.24 17.30
N SER A 168 6.49 -1.25 18.14
CA SER A 168 7.25 -2.49 18.03
C SER A 168 6.35 -3.66 18.36
N GLU A 169 6.38 -4.69 17.53
CA GLU A 169 5.57 -5.90 17.66
C GLU A 169 6.42 -7.10 17.29
N ASP A 170 6.48 -8.12 18.15
CA ASP A 170 7.25 -9.35 17.92
C ASP A 170 8.70 -9.15 17.42
N GLY A 171 9.35 -8.08 17.89
CA GLY A 171 10.73 -7.73 17.51
C GLY A 171 10.86 -6.95 16.19
N MET A 172 9.77 -6.76 15.44
CA MET A 172 9.71 -5.87 14.29
C MET A 172 9.49 -4.42 14.74
N ARG A 173 10.18 -3.47 14.11
CA ARG A 173 9.96 -2.04 14.32
C ARG A 173 9.04 -1.49 13.24
N LEU A 174 7.96 -0.83 13.64
CA LEU A 174 7.03 -0.18 12.72
C LEU A 174 7.20 1.33 12.80
N ASN A 175 7.36 2.00 11.66
CA ASN A 175 7.30 3.45 11.55
C ASN A 175 6.14 3.81 10.63
N CYS A 176 5.09 4.39 11.19
CA CYS A 176 3.85 4.65 10.47
C CYS A 176 3.75 6.14 10.14
N TYR A 177 3.38 6.45 8.90
CA TYR A 177 3.28 7.82 8.38
C TYR A 177 1.94 8.06 7.73
N ARG A 178 1.16 9.00 8.27
CA ARG A 178 -0.06 9.45 7.63
C ARG A 178 0.25 10.48 6.56
N VAL A 179 -0.17 10.19 5.34
CA VAL A 179 -0.10 11.11 4.20
C VAL A 179 -1.50 11.48 3.70
N TRP A 180 -1.58 12.40 2.76
CA TRP A 180 -2.77 12.60 1.96
C TRP A 180 -2.97 11.42 1.01
N PHE A 181 -4.19 11.26 0.50
CA PHE A 181 -4.47 10.22 -0.50
C PHE A 181 -5.14 10.85 -1.70
N HIS A 182 -4.83 10.32 -2.89
CA HIS A 182 -5.28 10.85 -4.17
C HIS A 182 -6.75 10.51 -4.46
N ALA A 183 -7.36 9.56 -3.73
CA ALA A 183 -8.75 9.17 -3.94
C ALA A 183 -9.71 10.37 -3.78
N ASN A 184 -10.74 10.38 -4.62
CA ASN A 184 -11.67 11.50 -4.78
C ASN A 184 -11.01 12.76 -5.36
N TRP A 185 -10.12 12.58 -6.36
CA TRP A 185 -9.33 13.60 -7.06
C TRP A 185 -10.07 14.91 -7.33
N GLY A 186 -11.31 14.86 -7.83
CA GLY A 186 -12.09 16.07 -8.13
C GLY A 186 -12.27 17.00 -6.92
N ALA A 187 -12.33 16.45 -5.71
CA ALA A 187 -12.44 17.20 -4.46
C ALA A 187 -11.10 17.45 -3.75
N ASN A 188 -10.02 16.79 -4.19
CA ASN A 188 -8.71 16.76 -3.50
C ASN A 188 -7.53 17.19 -4.41
N GLN A 189 -7.79 17.73 -5.60
CA GLN A 189 -6.74 18.14 -6.54
C GLN A 189 -5.76 19.15 -5.93
N ASP A 190 -6.24 20.01 -5.04
CA ASP A 190 -5.43 20.98 -4.29
C ASP A 190 -4.41 20.35 -3.34
N LYS A 191 -4.62 19.08 -2.96
CA LYS A 191 -3.73 18.32 -2.06
C LYS A 191 -2.63 17.58 -2.81
N MET A 192 -2.73 17.44 -4.13
CA MET A 192 -1.73 16.73 -4.93
C MET A 192 -0.32 17.29 -4.76
N PRO A 193 -0.07 18.61 -4.88
CA PRO A 193 1.27 19.15 -4.66
C PRO A 193 1.82 18.90 -3.26
N GLU A 194 0.95 18.78 -2.26
CA GLU A 194 1.36 18.45 -0.90
C GLU A 194 1.67 16.96 -0.77
N LEU A 195 0.88 16.07 -1.39
CA LEU A 195 1.15 14.63 -1.43
C LEU A 195 2.53 14.33 -2.04
N HIS A 196 2.90 14.94 -3.17
CA HIS A 196 4.25 14.76 -3.74
C HIS A 196 5.34 15.18 -2.74
N LYS A 197 5.20 16.33 -2.06
CA LYS A 197 6.18 16.73 -1.03
C LYS A 197 6.25 15.73 0.12
N GLN A 198 5.11 15.17 0.52
CA GLN A 198 5.07 14.16 1.58
C GLN A 198 5.80 12.89 1.19
N LEU A 199 5.52 12.34 0.00
CA LEU A 199 6.14 11.11 -0.47
C LEU A 199 7.63 11.30 -0.76
N SER A 200 8.02 12.41 -1.40
CA SER A 200 9.43 12.77 -1.59
C SER A 200 10.19 12.85 -0.26
N TYR A 201 9.61 13.52 0.75
CA TYR A 201 10.21 13.60 2.08
C TYR A 201 10.33 12.23 2.75
N LEU A 202 9.34 11.36 2.56
CA LEU A 202 9.37 10.01 3.13
C LEU A 202 10.38 9.12 2.40
N ASN A 203 10.55 9.25 1.08
CA ASN A 203 11.56 8.49 0.34
C ASN A 203 12.96 8.69 0.95
N GLU A 204 13.33 9.95 1.27
CA GLU A 204 14.59 10.28 1.96
C GLU A 204 14.74 9.67 3.37
N LYS A 205 13.66 9.18 3.98
CA LYS A 205 13.63 8.55 5.32
C LYS A 205 13.66 7.03 5.28
N VAL A 206 13.23 6.44 4.17
CA VAL A 206 13.05 5.00 4.01
C VAL A 206 14.13 4.35 3.13
N ASP A 207 14.94 5.17 2.43
CA ASP A 207 16.19 4.75 1.77
C ASP A 207 17.31 4.37 2.74
#